data_AF-A0A0E3RU14-F1
#
_entry.id   AF-A0A0E3RU14-F1
#
_cell.length_a   1.000
_cell.length_b   1.000
_cell.length_c   1.000
_cell.angle_alpha   90.00
_cell.angle_beta   90.00
_cell.angle_gamma   90.00
#
_symmetry.space_group_name_H-M   'P 1'
#
loop_
_entity.id
_entity.type
_entity.pdbx_description
1 polymer ?
#
loop_
_entity_poly.entity_id
_entity_poly.type
_entity_poly.pdbx_seq_one_letter_code
_entity_poly.pdbx_strand_id
1 'polypeptide(L)'
;MVTETLKKQIDRFLLAFGFSLMFGIMLLGQEFRQAVGEAVGIFMDPVLMLVGEQNFHLILLVMAAITAIYASLIQKYTMDWDLMRNTQERMKVFQKEFREAQLSQNTYMLKKLEDQRKEMMEDQMKMSKQQFKPMAYISIISLPLFMWAYYFISGHEAATMVFPFWGEQLLTTSAIGPFQHWIYWYFISSLGVSQLVRKALNIGGV
;
A
#
# COMPACT_ATOMS: atom_id res chain seq x y z
N MET A 1 28.02 -5.18 8.26
CA MET A 1 28.31 -5.77 6.93
C MET A 1 27.24 -6.74 6.43
N VAL A 2 26.60 -7.54 7.30
CA VAL A 2 25.50 -8.46 6.92
C VAL A 2 24.24 -7.73 6.43
N THR A 3 23.98 -6.52 6.92
CA THR A 3 22.76 -5.75 6.61
C THR A 3 22.71 -5.21 5.18
N GLU A 4 23.84 -4.77 4.62
CA GLU A 4 23.91 -4.20 3.26
C GLU A 4 23.85 -5.28 2.17
N THR A 5 24.47 -6.44 2.43
CA THR A 5 24.41 -7.60 1.53
C THR A 5 23.01 -8.21 1.51
N LEU A 6 22.37 -8.34 2.67
CA LEU A 6 20.98 -8.80 2.78
C LEU A 6 20.01 -7.87 2.06
N LYS A 7 20.11 -6.55 2.27
CA LYS A 7 19.28 -5.55 1.57
C LYS A 7 19.41 -5.66 0.06
N LYS A 8 20.64 -5.78 -0.47
CA LYS A 8 20.87 -5.97 -1.91
C LYS A 8 20.31 -7.28 -2.45
N GLN A 9 20.36 -8.36 -1.67
CA GLN A 9 19.75 -9.64 -2.07
C GLN A 9 18.23 -9.55 -2.10
N ILE A 10 17.62 -8.92 -1.08
CA ILE A 10 16.18 -8.66 -1.03
C ILE A 10 15.76 -7.80 -2.22
N ASP A 11 16.47 -6.72 -2.52
CA ASP A 11 16.20 -5.86 -3.69
C ASP A 11 16.24 -6.66 -4.99
N ARG A 12 17.26 -7.49 -5.19
CA ARG A 12 17.42 -8.30 -6.40
C ARG A 12 16.33 -9.36 -6.52
N PHE A 13 15.97 -10.01 -5.41
CA PHE A 13 14.87 -10.96 -5.35
C PHE A 13 13.54 -10.28 -5.70
N LEU A 14 13.27 -9.11 -5.10
CA LEU A 14 12.04 -8.37 -5.32
C LEU A 14 11.91 -7.87 -6.76
N LEU A 15 13.00 -7.39 -7.36
CA LEU A 15 13.01 -7.07 -8.78
C LEU A 15 12.75 -8.31 -9.64
N ALA A 16 13.48 -9.40 -9.42
CA ALA A 16 13.31 -10.64 -10.20
C ALA A 16 11.89 -11.21 -10.08
N PHE A 17 11.34 -11.22 -8.86
CA PHE A 17 10.00 -11.72 -8.59
C PHE A 17 8.92 -10.78 -9.14
N GLY A 18 9.07 -9.47 -8.98
CA GLY A 18 8.16 -8.48 -9.57
C GLY A 18 8.12 -8.56 -11.10
N PHE A 19 9.30 -8.66 -11.75
CA PHE A 19 9.37 -8.91 -13.18
C PHE A 19 8.75 -10.26 -13.55
N SER A 20 9.01 -11.33 -12.81
CA SER A 20 8.39 -12.63 -13.03
C SER A 20 6.87 -12.59 -12.94
N LEU A 21 6.30 -11.82 -11.99
CA LEU A 21 4.85 -11.63 -11.87
C LEU A 21 4.30 -10.85 -13.06
N MET A 22 4.93 -9.75 -13.45
CA MET A 22 4.48 -8.94 -14.59
C MET A 22 4.56 -9.72 -15.90
N PHE A 23 5.68 -10.38 -16.17
CA PHE A 23 5.86 -11.24 -17.34
C PHE A 23 4.95 -12.46 -17.29
N GLY A 24 4.75 -13.07 -16.13
CA GLY A 24 3.82 -14.19 -15.96
C GLY A 24 2.39 -13.79 -16.32
N ILE A 25 1.89 -12.66 -15.80
CA ILE A 25 0.55 -12.16 -16.11
C ILE A 25 0.42 -11.81 -17.60
N MET A 26 1.47 -11.25 -18.20
CA MET A 26 1.45 -10.80 -19.60
C MET A 26 1.61 -11.94 -20.61
N LEU A 27 2.48 -12.92 -20.34
CA LEU A 27 2.80 -14.02 -21.26
C LEU A 27 1.92 -15.25 -21.06
N LEU A 28 1.63 -15.60 -19.81
CA LEU A 28 0.90 -16.82 -19.45
C LEU A 28 -0.59 -16.57 -19.15
N GLY A 29 -1.02 -15.32 -19.12
CA GLY A 29 -2.43 -14.94 -19.12
C GLY A 29 -3.22 -15.48 -17.92
N GLN A 30 -4.31 -16.21 -18.19
CA GLN A 30 -5.22 -16.73 -17.16
C GLN A 30 -4.63 -17.89 -16.35
N GLU A 31 -3.88 -18.81 -16.99
CA GLU A 31 -3.29 -19.98 -16.34
C GLU A 31 -2.35 -19.58 -15.19
N PHE A 32 -1.52 -18.56 -15.41
CA PHE A 32 -0.62 -18.07 -14.37
C PHE A 32 -1.37 -17.39 -13.23
N ARG A 33 -2.48 -16.70 -13.51
CA ARG A 33 -3.31 -16.09 -12.46
C ARG A 33 -3.96 -17.16 -11.59
N GLN A 34 -4.43 -18.26 -12.19
CA GLN A 34 -4.97 -19.40 -11.46
C GLN A 34 -3.90 -20.08 -10.62
N ALA A 35 -2.74 -20.39 -11.20
CA ALA A 35 -1.62 -21.00 -10.47
C ALA A 35 -1.13 -20.13 -9.30
N VAL A 36 -1.03 -18.80 -9.47
CA VAL A 36 -0.71 -17.89 -8.38
C VAL A 36 -1.82 -17.85 -7.34
N GLY A 37 -3.09 -17.87 -7.78
CA GLY A 37 -4.25 -18.00 -6.92
C GLY A 37 -4.14 -19.23 -6.03
N GLU A 38 -4.01 -20.42 -6.60
CA GLU A 38 -3.86 -21.68 -5.86
C GLU A 38 -2.68 -21.67 -4.89
N ALA A 39 -1.52 -21.16 -5.32
CA ALA A 39 -0.33 -21.07 -4.47
C ALA A 39 -0.54 -20.18 -3.24
N VAL A 40 -1.22 -19.04 -3.42
CA VAL A 40 -1.60 -18.17 -2.29
C VAL A 40 -2.73 -18.78 -1.47
N GLY A 41 -3.60 -19.57 -2.11
CA GLY A 41 -4.65 -20.37 -1.48
C GLY A 41 -4.11 -21.19 -0.33
N ILE A 42 -2.97 -21.86 -0.47
CA ILE A 42 -2.33 -22.64 0.62
C ILE A 42 -2.17 -21.83 1.92
N PHE A 43 -1.90 -20.53 1.83
CA PHE A 43 -1.78 -19.65 3.00
C PHE A 43 -3.13 -19.13 3.50
N MET A 44 -4.10 -18.97 2.61
CA MET A 44 -5.43 -18.43 2.92
C MET A 44 -6.46 -19.50 3.27
N ASP A 45 -6.27 -20.76 2.88
CA ASP A 45 -7.17 -21.87 3.14
C ASP A 45 -7.36 -22.13 4.65
N PRO A 46 -6.32 -22.09 5.50
CA PRO A 46 -6.53 -22.15 6.95
C PRO A 46 -7.40 -21.01 7.49
N VAL A 47 -7.30 -19.82 6.86
CA VAL A 47 -8.14 -18.67 7.20
C VAL A 47 -9.57 -18.92 6.75
N LEU A 48 -9.78 -19.47 5.54
CA LEU A 48 -11.10 -19.86 5.04
C LEU A 48 -11.78 -20.88 5.96
N MET A 49 -11.04 -21.90 6.41
CA MET A 49 -11.56 -22.93 7.32
C MET A 49 -11.95 -22.35 8.69
N LEU A 50 -11.17 -21.39 9.21
CA LEU A 50 -11.43 -20.77 10.51
C LEU A 50 -12.61 -19.79 10.46
N VAL A 51 -12.68 -19.00 9.40
CA VAL A 51 -13.67 -17.92 9.23
C VAL A 51 -14.97 -18.45 8.62
N GLY A 52 -14.91 -19.55 7.88
CA GLY A 52 -15.99 -20.10 7.06
C GLY A 52 -15.97 -19.51 5.66
N GLU A 53 -15.92 -20.38 4.64
CA GLU A 53 -15.82 -20.01 3.22
C GLU A 53 -16.95 -19.07 2.74
N GLN A 54 -18.12 -19.16 3.36
CA GLN A 54 -19.30 -18.34 3.04
C GLN A 54 -19.23 -16.92 3.65
N ASN A 55 -18.32 -16.67 4.59
CA ASN A 55 -18.21 -15.40 5.31
C ASN A 55 -17.25 -14.43 4.59
N PHE A 56 -17.58 -14.09 3.33
CA PHE A 56 -16.76 -13.22 2.47
C PHE A 56 -16.39 -11.87 3.12
N HIS A 57 -17.30 -11.28 3.89
CA HIS A 57 -17.06 -10.02 4.60
C HIS A 57 -15.92 -10.12 5.61
N LEU A 58 -15.84 -11.23 6.36
CA LEU A 58 -14.76 -11.49 7.31
C LEU A 58 -13.48 -11.91 6.59
N ILE A 59 -13.56 -12.71 5.52
CA ILE A 59 -12.39 -13.12 4.73
C ILE A 59 -11.66 -11.89 4.18
N LEU A 60 -12.41 -10.96 3.57
CA LEU A 60 -11.87 -9.70 3.04
C LEU A 60 -11.31 -8.80 4.15
N LEU A 61 -11.93 -8.80 5.33
CA LEU A 61 -11.43 -8.06 6.50
C LEU A 61 -10.12 -8.65 7.01
N VAL A 62 -10.02 -9.98 7.14
CA VAL A 62 -8.78 -10.66 7.57
C VAL A 62 -7.67 -10.44 6.54
N MET A 63 -7.97 -10.54 5.25
CA MET A 63 -7.01 -10.22 4.18
C MET A 63 -6.53 -8.76 4.28
N ALA A 64 -7.45 -7.83 4.52
CA ALA A 64 -7.11 -6.42 4.75
C ALA A 64 -6.23 -6.23 5.99
N ALA A 65 -6.47 -7.00 7.07
CA ALA A 65 -5.65 -6.98 8.27
C ALA A 65 -4.24 -7.52 8.03
N ILE A 66 -4.12 -8.67 7.35
CA ILE A 66 -2.83 -9.24 6.94
C ILE A 66 -2.06 -8.21 6.11
N THR A 67 -2.74 -7.58 5.14
CA THR A 67 -2.15 -6.53 4.31
C THR A 67 -1.67 -5.32 5.10
N ALA A 68 -2.50 -4.81 6.00
CA ALA A 68 -2.12 -3.71 6.87
C ALA A 68 -0.90 -4.04 7.73
N ILE A 69 -0.81 -5.26 8.27
CA ILE A 69 0.30 -5.71 9.12
C ILE A 69 1.60 -5.76 8.34
N TYR A 70 1.70 -6.54 7.26
CA TYR A 70 2.96 -6.63 6.53
C TYR A 70 3.33 -5.29 5.89
N ALA A 71 2.36 -4.53 5.37
CA ALA A 71 2.64 -3.22 4.77
C ALA A 71 3.20 -2.25 5.79
N SER A 72 2.65 -2.23 7.00
CA SER A 72 3.16 -1.39 8.09
C SER A 72 4.57 -1.83 8.51
N LEU A 73 4.81 -3.14 8.67
CA LEU A 73 6.14 -3.65 9.00
C LEU A 73 7.18 -3.30 7.94
N ILE A 74 6.85 -3.50 6.65
CA ILE A 74 7.73 -3.11 5.53
C ILE A 74 8.02 -1.61 5.58
N GLN A 75 6.99 -0.77 5.74
CA GLN A 75 7.17 0.68 5.88
C GLN A 75 8.10 1.02 7.05
N LYS A 76 7.88 0.41 8.23
CA LYS A 76 8.69 0.64 9.43
C LYS A 76 10.18 0.39 9.20
N TYR A 77 10.52 -0.75 8.59
CA TYR A 77 11.91 -1.17 8.43
C TYR A 77 12.60 -0.62 7.17
N THR A 78 11.83 -0.17 6.18
CA THR A 78 12.38 0.32 4.91
C THR A 78 12.56 1.83 4.91
N MET A 79 11.69 2.57 5.60
CA MET A 79 11.69 4.03 5.57
C MET A 79 12.58 4.64 6.66
N ASP A 80 13.31 5.69 6.28
CA ASP A 80 14.03 6.55 7.21
C ASP A 80 13.07 7.59 7.82
N TRP A 81 12.60 7.32 9.04
CA TRP A 81 11.65 8.17 9.75
C TRP A 81 12.25 9.47 10.27
N ASP A 82 13.56 9.47 10.60
CA ASP A 82 14.26 10.66 11.07
C ASP A 82 14.45 11.66 9.92
N LEU A 83 14.88 11.17 8.75
CA LEU A 83 14.94 11.98 7.53
C LEU A 83 13.55 12.54 7.17
N MET A 84 12.50 11.72 7.31
CA MET A 84 11.13 12.13 7.08
C MET A 84 10.72 13.28 8.00
N ARG A 85 10.94 13.13 9.31
CA ARG A 85 10.59 14.13 10.31
C ARG A 85 11.38 15.42 10.11
N ASN A 86 12.69 15.34 9.95
CA ASN A 86 13.56 16.50 9.75
C ASN A 86 13.18 17.28 8.49
N THR A 87 12.90 16.58 7.38
CA THR A 87 12.47 17.25 6.13
C THR A 87 11.10 17.90 6.29
N GLN A 88 10.16 17.25 6.98
CA GLN A 88 8.85 17.84 7.27
C GLN A 88 8.94 19.08 8.17
N GLU A 89 9.77 19.05 9.21
CA GLU A 89 10.01 20.21 10.08
C GLU A 89 10.64 21.37 9.31
N ARG A 90 11.68 21.11 8.51
CA ARG A 90 12.28 22.12 7.61
C ARG A 90 11.26 22.72 6.64
N MET A 91 10.40 21.89 6.06
CA MET A 91 9.34 22.34 5.16
C MET A 91 8.31 23.24 5.86
N LYS A 92 7.93 22.92 7.10
CA LYS A 92 7.02 23.77 7.90
C LYS A 92 7.64 25.14 8.20
N VAL A 93 8.91 25.17 8.59
CA VAL A 93 9.64 26.44 8.84
C VAL A 93 9.73 27.26 7.56
N PHE A 94 10.14 26.64 6.45
CA PHE A 94 10.23 27.29 5.14
C PHE A 94 8.88 27.90 4.72
N GLN A 95 7.78 27.15 4.83
CA GLN A 95 6.45 27.65 4.46
C GLN A 95 6.04 28.86 5.30
N LYS A 96 6.40 28.89 6.58
CA LYS A 96 6.15 30.02 7.47
C LYS A 96 6.95 31.26 7.04
N GLU A 97 8.26 31.12 6.87
CA GLU A 97 9.15 32.21 6.44
C GLU A 97 8.78 32.75 5.06
N PHE A 98 8.44 31.86 4.13
CA PHE A 98 7.97 32.23 2.79
C PHE A 98 6.68 33.04 2.83
N ARG A 99 5.71 32.63 3.66
CA ARG A 99 4.47 33.39 3.85
C ARG A 99 4.73 34.76 4.48
N GLU A 100 5.61 34.85 5.47
CA GLU A 100 6.00 36.13 6.09
C GLU A 100 6.72 37.06 5.11
N ALA A 101 7.62 36.53 4.29
CA ALA A 101 8.32 37.28 3.24
C ALA A 101 7.35 37.79 2.14
N GLN A 102 6.34 36.99 1.78
CA GLN A 102 5.28 37.41 0.86
C GLN A 102 4.42 38.54 1.43
N LEU A 103 3.99 38.40 2.69
CA LEU A 103 3.15 39.42 3.36
C LEU A 103 3.89 40.73 3.57
N SER A 104 5.18 40.66 3.90
CA SER A 104 6.05 41.84 4.05
C SER A 104 6.57 42.42 2.73
N GLN A 105 6.22 41.83 1.59
CA GLN A 105 6.69 42.18 0.25
C GLN A 105 8.23 42.32 0.16
N ASN A 106 8.94 41.53 0.96
CA ASN A 106 10.39 41.61 1.05
C ASN A 106 11.04 40.84 -0.11
N THR A 107 11.30 41.55 -1.21
CA THR A 107 11.85 41.00 -2.46
C THR A 107 13.24 40.36 -2.28
N TYR A 108 14.07 40.88 -1.37
CA TYR A 108 15.36 40.28 -1.03
C TYR A 108 15.20 38.91 -0.36
N MET A 109 14.34 38.84 0.66
CA MET A 109 14.06 37.59 1.37
C MET A 109 13.36 36.57 0.49
N LEU A 110 12.44 36.99 -0.38
CA LEU A 110 11.81 36.11 -1.35
C LEU A 110 12.84 35.47 -2.28
N LYS A 111 13.78 36.25 -2.81
CA LYS A 111 14.85 35.71 -3.68
C LYS A 111 15.75 34.72 -2.94
N LYS A 112 16.10 35.01 -1.69
CA LYS A 112 16.87 34.09 -0.82
C LYS A 112 16.11 32.78 -0.57
N LEU A 113 14.82 32.86 -0.28
CA LEU A 113 13.96 31.70 -0.04
C LEU A 113 13.70 30.89 -1.33
N GLU A 114 13.68 31.52 -2.50
CA GLU A 114 13.63 30.80 -3.78
C GLU A 114 14.87 29.92 -4.01
N ASP A 115 16.05 30.39 -3.64
CA ASP A 115 17.27 29.57 -3.74
C ASP A 115 17.25 28.43 -2.71
N GLN A 116 16.79 28.67 -1.49
CA GLN A 116 16.57 27.60 -0.50
C GLN A 116 15.51 26.58 -0.97
N ARG A 117 14.47 27.02 -1.68
CA ARG A 117 13.47 26.11 -2.26
C ARG A 117 14.10 25.13 -3.25
N LYS A 118 15.07 25.59 -4.06
CA LYS A 118 15.82 24.71 -4.98
C LYS A 118 16.63 23.67 -4.22
N GLU A 119 17.31 24.07 -3.14
CA GLU A 119 18.03 23.13 -2.27
C GLU A 119 17.09 22.09 -1.66
N MET A 120 15.90 22.52 -1.19
CA MET A 120 14.88 21.64 -0.63
C MET A 120 14.25 20.68 -1.66
N MET A 121 14.35 20.94 -2.97
CA MET A 121 13.90 19.99 -3.99
C MET A 121 14.72 18.69 -3.94
N GLU A 122 16.02 18.76 -3.64
CA GLU A 122 16.84 17.56 -3.52
C GLU A 122 16.36 16.68 -2.36
N ASP A 123 16.03 17.29 -1.23
CA ASP A 123 15.50 16.57 -0.07
C ASP A 123 14.11 16.00 -0.36
N GLN A 124 13.27 16.72 -1.09
CA GLN A 124 11.99 16.19 -1.56
C GLN A 124 12.17 14.99 -2.51
N MET A 125 13.21 15.00 -3.34
CA MET A 125 13.53 13.86 -4.20
C MET A 125 14.05 12.66 -3.40
N LYS A 126 14.90 12.89 -2.39
CA LYS A 126 15.34 11.83 -1.46
C LYS A 126 14.14 11.21 -0.72
N MET A 127 13.21 12.04 -0.25
CA MET A 127 11.97 11.62 0.38
C MET A 127 11.09 10.78 -0.53
N SER A 128 10.93 11.21 -1.79
CA SER A 128 10.18 10.46 -2.80
C SER A 128 10.79 9.07 -3.00
N LYS A 129 12.13 8.97 -3.12
CA LYS A 129 12.84 7.67 -3.20
C LYS A 129 12.61 6.78 -1.97
N GLN A 130 12.55 7.36 -0.77
CA GLN A 130 12.25 6.62 0.46
C GLN A 130 10.83 6.05 0.48
N GLN A 131 9.87 6.69 -0.21
CA GLN A 131 8.49 6.20 -0.32
C GLN A 131 8.30 5.15 -1.43
N PHE A 132 9.10 5.19 -2.49
CA PHE A 132 8.98 4.22 -3.59
C PHE A 132 9.41 2.80 -3.19
N LYS A 133 10.48 2.67 -2.40
CA LYS A 133 10.97 1.35 -1.93
C LYS A 133 9.89 0.52 -1.23
N PRO A 134 9.24 1.00 -0.16
CA PRO A 134 8.21 0.23 0.52
C PRO A 134 7.02 -0.07 -0.38
N MET A 135 6.63 0.85 -1.28
CA MET A 135 5.55 0.59 -2.24
C MET A 135 5.86 -0.59 -3.17
N ALA A 136 7.07 -0.65 -3.73
CA ALA A 136 7.50 -1.75 -4.57
C ALA A 136 7.46 -3.08 -3.79
N TYR A 137 8.00 -3.09 -2.58
CA TYR A 137 8.03 -4.29 -1.73
C TYR A 137 6.64 -4.77 -1.33
N ILE A 138 5.74 -3.85 -0.96
CA ILE A 138 4.34 -4.16 -0.64
C ILE A 138 3.65 -4.75 -1.86
N SER A 139 3.80 -4.11 -3.03
CA SER A 139 3.11 -4.53 -4.25
C SER A 139 3.42 -5.97 -4.66
N ILE A 140 4.64 -6.42 -4.42
CA ILE A 140 5.09 -7.78 -4.75
C ILE A 140 4.33 -8.84 -3.94
N ILE A 141 3.97 -8.53 -2.70
CA ILE A 141 3.20 -9.43 -1.82
C ILE A 141 1.70 -9.23 -2.02
N SER A 142 1.25 -7.97 -2.14
CA SER A 142 -0.15 -7.64 -2.32
C SER A 142 -0.71 -8.18 -3.64
N LEU A 143 0.06 -8.14 -4.73
CA LEU A 143 -0.44 -8.46 -6.06
C LEU A 143 -0.86 -9.95 -6.18
N PRO A 144 -0.07 -10.94 -5.76
CA PRO A 144 -0.52 -12.33 -5.63
C PRO A 144 -1.75 -12.48 -4.73
N LEU A 145 -1.79 -11.78 -3.59
CA LEU A 145 -2.91 -11.85 -2.65
C LEU A 145 -4.23 -11.35 -3.27
N PHE A 146 -4.16 -10.26 -4.04
CA PHE A 146 -5.30 -9.75 -4.80
C PHE A 146 -5.69 -10.68 -5.95
N MET A 147 -4.73 -11.34 -6.61
CA MET A 147 -5.05 -12.33 -7.63
C MET A 147 -5.79 -13.53 -7.05
N TRP A 148 -5.38 -14.01 -5.88
CA TRP A 148 -6.14 -15.02 -5.14
C TRP A 148 -7.53 -14.53 -4.76
N ALA A 149 -7.66 -13.31 -4.23
CA ALA A 149 -8.97 -12.73 -3.89
C ALA A 149 -9.92 -12.74 -5.09
N TYR A 150 -9.40 -12.30 -6.25
CA TYR A 150 -10.16 -12.29 -7.49
C TYR A 150 -10.56 -13.70 -7.93
N TYR A 151 -9.65 -14.67 -7.87
CA TYR A 151 -9.91 -16.07 -8.20
C TYR A 151 -10.99 -16.66 -7.29
N PHE A 152 -10.84 -16.48 -5.97
CA PHE A 152 -11.77 -16.98 -4.97
C PHE A 152 -13.18 -16.41 -5.14
N ILE A 153 -13.29 -15.08 -5.36
CA ILE A 153 -14.58 -14.42 -5.52
C ILE A 153 -15.23 -14.76 -6.87
N SER A 154 -14.44 -14.86 -7.93
CA SER A 154 -14.94 -15.29 -9.24
C SER A 154 -15.43 -16.75 -9.22
N GLY A 155 -14.86 -17.60 -8.37
CA GLY A 155 -15.36 -18.95 -8.12
C GLY A 155 -16.69 -19.00 -7.36
N HIS A 156 -17.12 -17.88 -6.76
CA HIS A 156 -18.33 -17.74 -5.95
C HIS A 156 -19.21 -16.60 -6.46
N GLU A 157 -19.63 -16.67 -7.74
CA GLU A 157 -20.36 -15.57 -8.39
C GLU A 157 -21.68 -15.19 -7.71
N ALA A 158 -22.30 -16.12 -6.98
CA ALA A 158 -23.53 -15.90 -6.22
C ALA A 158 -23.30 -15.23 -4.85
N ALA A 159 -22.06 -14.90 -4.47
CA ALA A 159 -21.77 -14.30 -3.19
C ALA A 159 -22.35 -12.88 -3.08
N THR A 160 -23.21 -12.67 -2.08
CA THR A 160 -23.81 -11.37 -1.78
C THR A 160 -23.33 -10.82 -0.43
N MET A 161 -23.41 -9.50 -0.26
CA MET A 161 -23.18 -8.81 1.00
C MET A 161 -24.16 -7.65 1.13
N VAL A 162 -24.63 -7.42 2.35
CA VAL A 162 -25.49 -6.26 2.67
C VAL A 162 -24.61 -5.06 3.01
N PHE A 163 -24.67 -4.03 2.17
CA PHE A 163 -23.99 -2.75 2.37
C PHE A 163 -24.90 -1.73 3.04
N PRO A 164 -24.38 -0.87 3.94
CA PRO A 164 -25.19 0.10 4.70
C PRO A 164 -26.03 1.07 3.85
N PHE A 165 -25.55 1.44 2.66
CA PHE A 165 -26.21 2.44 1.79
C PHE A 165 -26.77 1.86 0.50
N TRP A 166 -26.41 0.62 0.15
CA TRP A 166 -26.77 -0.01 -1.13
C TRP A 166 -27.58 -1.29 -0.99
N GLY A 167 -27.86 -1.73 0.25
CA GLY A 167 -28.58 -2.97 0.49
C GLY A 167 -27.77 -4.19 0.09
N GLU A 168 -28.46 -5.29 -0.22
CA GLU A 168 -27.83 -6.52 -0.69
C GLU A 168 -27.28 -6.36 -2.12
N GLN A 169 -25.98 -6.59 -2.28
CA GLN A 169 -25.29 -6.52 -3.56
C GLN A 169 -24.43 -7.76 -3.78
N LEU A 170 -24.36 -8.20 -5.03
CA LEU A 170 -23.42 -9.21 -5.47
C LEU A 170 -21.99 -8.67 -5.40
N LEU A 171 -21.06 -9.48 -4.91
CA LEU A 171 -19.67 -9.04 -4.76
C LEU A 171 -18.97 -8.73 -6.08
N THR A 172 -19.37 -9.44 -7.14
CA THR A 172 -18.82 -9.34 -8.51
C THR A 172 -19.43 -8.21 -9.33
N THR A 173 -20.54 -7.60 -8.91
CA THR A 173 -21.14 -6.48 -9.65
C THR A 173 -20.36 -5.19 -9.41
N SER A 174 -20.49 -4.25 -10.34
CA SER A 174 -19.85 -2.93 -10.21
C SER A 174 -20.50 -2.11 -9.10
N ALA A 175 -19.68 -1.56 -8.21
CA ALA A 175 -20.07 -0.59 -7.19
C ALA A 175 -19.86 0.86 -7.67
N ILE A 176 -18.63 1.17 -8.09
CA ILE A 176 -18.24 2.52 -8.52
C ILE A 176 -17.38 2.41 -9.79
N GLY A 177 -17.94 2.79 -10.94
CA GLY A 177 -17.22 2.75 -12.22
C GLY A 177 -16.82 1.33 -12.63
N PRO A 178 -15.52 1.01 -12.84
CA PRO A 178 -15.06 -0.35 -13.11
C PRO A 178 -14.79 -1.17 -11.84
N PHE A 179 -14.94 -0.59 -10.64
CA PHE A 179 -14.61 -1.27 -9.38
C PHE A 179 -15.79 -2.09 -8.85
N GLN A 180 -15.53 -3.36 -8.53
CA GLN A 180 -16.52 -4.29 -7.98
C GLN A 180 -16.77 -4.07 -6.48
N HIS A 181 -17.93 -4.52 -5.98
CA HIS A 181 -18.32 -4.37 -4.56
C HIS A 181 -17.30 -4.97 -3.58
N TRP A 182 -16.68 -6.10 -3.92
CA TRP A 182 -15.66 -6.69 -3.04
C TRP A 182 -14.40 -5.81 -2.89
N ILE A 183 -13.99 -5.12 -3.97
CA ILE A 183 -12.84 -4.20 -3.95
C ILE A 183 -13.16 -3.03 -3.03
N TYR A 184 -14.38 -2.50 -3.12
CA TYR A 184 -14.85 -1.43 -2.27
C TYR A 184 -14.84 -1.83 -0.79
N TRP A 185 -15.40 -3.00 -0.46
CA TRP A 185 -15.40 -3.52 0.91
C TRP A 185 -13.98 -3.74 1.46
N TYR A 186 -13.11 -4.35 0.65
CA TYR A 186 -11.71 -4.55 0.99
C TYR A 186 -11.02 -3.21 1.25
N PHE A 187 -11.24 -2.21 0.40
CA PHE A 187 -10.61 -0.90 0.52
C PHE A 187 -10.99 -0.19 1.83
N ILE A 188 -12.28 -0.16 2.17
CA ILE A 188 -12.76 0.42 3.43
C ILE A 188 -12.19 -0.32 4.64
N SER A 189 -12.24 -1.65 4.61
CA SER A 189 -11.68 -2.49 5.67
C SER A 189 -10.17 -2.24 5.83
N SER A 190 -9.44 -2.17 4.73
CA SER A 190 -8.00 -1.91 4.71
C SER A 190 -7.63 -0.55 5.27
N LEU A 191 -8.37 0.51 4.93
CA LEU A 191 -8.17 1.83 5.53
C LEU A 191 -8.37 1.80 7.04
N GLY A 192 -9.48 1.23 7.51
CA GLY A 192 -9.77 1.12 8.95
C GLY A 192 -8.70 0.34 9.70
N VAL A 193 -8.36 -0.86 9.22
CA VAL A 193 -7.38 -1.73 9.87
C VAL A 193 -5.97 -1.16 9.79
N SER A 194 -5.59 -0.51 8.68
CA SER A 194 -4.28 0.13 8.53
C SER A 194 -4.03 1.18 9.61
N GLN A 195 -5.04 1.98 9.95
CA GLN A 195 -4.91 2.99 11.00
C GLN A 195 -4.74 2.34 12.38
N LEU A 196 -5.49 1.27 12.67
CA LEU A 196 -5.37 0.51 13.92
C LEU A 196 -3.97 -0.11 14.05
N VAL A 197 -3.50 -0.78 13.01
CA VAL A 197 -2.19 -1.46 12.98
C VAL A 197 -1.04 -0.47 13.14
N ARG A 198 -1.07 0.65 12.42
CA ARG A 198 -0.05 1.71 12.53
C ARG A 198 0.04 2.24 13.95
N LYS A 199 -1.10 2.51 14.58
CA LYS A 199 -1.16 2.97 15.97
C LYS A 199 -0.65 1.91 16.94
N ALA A 200 -1.02 0.65 16.76
CA ALA A 200 -0.56 -0.46 17.61
C ALA A 200 0.96 -0.70 17.52
N LEU A 201 1.52 -0.59 16.32
CA LEU A 201 2.95 -0.82 16.08
C LEU A 201 3.83 0.44 16.31
N ASN A 202 3.20 1.56 16.66
CA ASN A 202 3.80 2.89 16.77
C ASN A 202 4.61 3.27 15.52
N ILE A 203 4.02 3.04 14.33
CA ILE A 203 4.64 3.31 13.04
C ILE A 203 3.96 4.54 12.44
N GLY A 204 4.74 5.58 12.16
CA GLY A 204 4.24 6.80 11.53
C GLY A 204 3.31 7.64 12.42
N GLY A 205 3.40 7.48 13.74
CA GLY A 205 2.80 8.40 14.71
C GLY A 205 3.61 9.68 14.80
N VAL A 206 3.06 10.76 14.24
CA VAL A 206 3.12 12.07 14.91
C VAL A 206 2.08 12.03 16.03
#